data_AF-A0A8X6XA81-F1
#
_entry.id   AF-A0A8X6XA81-F1
#
_cell.length_a   1.000
_cell.length_b   1.000
_cell.length_c   1.000
_cell.angle_alpha   90.00
_cell.angle_beta   90.00
_cell.angle_gamma   90.00
#
_symmetry.space_group_name_H-M   'P 1'
#
loop_
_entity.id
_entity.type
_entity.pdbx_description
1 polymer ?
#
loop_
_entity_poly.entity_id
_entity_poly.type
_entity_poly.pdbx_seq_one_letter_code
_entity_poly.pdbx_strand_id
1 'polypeptide(L)'
;SKPYTMRKKGDYLIGNQKYEGFCVDLIHEICERLKCKFEYRLVGDKNYGKKHENGTWDGMIGEVINREVDLAIADLTITLEREEVVDFTMPFMNLGISILFKKPIKSSPKLFSFLAPFSFEVWVYMATAYLGVSLLLFVLARFSPYEWVSPHPCNPKTEYLENTFSLLNSFWFTIGSLMQQGSDIAPKATSTRTVAALWWFFTLIMISSYTANLAAFLTAERMKSPIESADDLARQSEIQYGCVESGSTRAFFEVSKSNV
;
A
#
# COMPACT_ATOMS: atom_id res chain seq x y z
N SER A 1 -9.13 -6.28 -30.43
CA SER A 1 -8.72 -6.16 -29.01
C SER A 1 -7.99 -7.44 -28.60
N LYS A 2 -6.86 -7.39 -27.88
CA LYS A 2 -6.21 -8.61 -27.35
C LYS A 2 -6.80 -8.95 -25.97
N PRO A 3 -7.06 -10.22 -25.61
CA PRO A 3 -6.85 -11.45 -26.38
C PRO A 3 -8.06 -11.90 -27.22
N TYR A 4 -9.07 -11.05 -27.39
CA TYR A 4 -10.32 -11.38 -28.08
C TYR A 4 -10.16 -11.67 -29.57
N THR A 5 -9.42 -10.81 -30.28
CA THR A 5 -9.12 -10.96 -31.70
C THR A 5 -7.69 -10.47 -31.96
N MET A 6 -6.87 -11.35 -32.49
CA MET A 6 -5.47 -11.16 -32.80
C MET A 6 -5.17 -11.70 -34.19
N ARG A 7 -4.20 -11.09 -34.88
CA ARG A 7 -3.66 -11.67 -36.10
C ARG A 7 -2.60 -12.69 -35.74
N LYS A 8 -2.73 -13.91 -36.28
CA LYS A 8 -1.69 -14.94 -36.21
C LYS A 8 -0.43 -14.47 -36.92
N LYS A 9 0.72 -14.89 -36.42
CA LYS A 9 2.02 -14.70 -37.09
C LYS A 9 2.30 -15.94 -37.95
N GLY A 10 2.37 -15.77 -39.28
CA GLY A 10 2.71 -16.84 -40.23
C GLY A 10 2.61 -16.37 -41.67
N ASP A 11 3.46 -16.91 -42.55
CA ASP A 11 3.68 -16.39 -43.91
C ASP A 11 2.59 -16.79 -44.93
N TYR A 12 1.74 -17.79 -44.61
CA TYR A 12 0.75 -18.35 -45.54
C TYR A 12 -0.61 -18.61 -44.89
N LEU A 13 -1.24 -17.57 -44.34
CA LEU A 13 -2.58 -17.68 -43.75
C LEU A 13 -3.63 -17.04 -44.66
N ILE A 14 -4.68 -17.79 -45.01
CA ILE A 14 -5.73 -17.39 -45.95
C ILE A 14 -7.09 -17.34 -45.22
N GLY A 15 -7.92 -16.35 -45.56
CA GLY A 15 -9.25 -16.17 -44.98
C GLY A 15 -9.25 -16.10 -43.45
N ASN A 16 -10.15 -16.85 -42.81
CA ASN A 16 -10.35 -16.86 -41.36
C ASN A 16 -9.13 -17.36 -40.58
N GLN A 17 -8.24 -18.15 -41.21
CA GLN A 17 -7.04 -18.68 -40.55
C GLN A 17 -6.03 -17.60 -40.17
N LYS A 18 -6.20 -16.37 -40.67
CA LYS A 18 -5.38 -15.20 -40.31
C LYS A 18 -5.58 -14.74 -38.87
N TYR A 19 -6.66 -15.17 -38.22
CA TYR A 19 -7.08 -14.65 -36.93
C TYR A 19 -7.08 -15.73 -35.85
N GLU A 20 -6.87 -15.30 -34.62
CA GLU A 20 -6.96 -16.12 -33.40
C GLU A 20 -7.48 -15.27 -32.24
N GLY A 21 -7.99 -15.93 -31.21
CA GLY A 21 -8.43 -15.29 -29.98
C GLY A 21 -9.83 -15.71 -29.58
N PHE A 22 -10.24 -15.26 -28.40
CA PHE A 22 -11.47 -15.69 -27.76
C PHE A 22 -12.72 -15.53 -28.64
N CYS A 23 -12.88 -14.40 -29.34
CA CYS A 23 -14.04 -14.17 -30.21
C CYS A 23 -14.00 -14.99 -31.49
N VAL A 24 -12.79 -15.32 -31.98
CA VAL A 24 -12.62 -16.17 -33.17
C VAL A 24 -13.02 -17.61 -32.85
N ASP A 25 -12.62 -18.11 -31.69
CA ASP A 25 -13.00 -19.44 -31.22
C ASP A 25 -14.52 -19.49 -30.91
N LEU A 26 -15.06 -18.41 -30.32
CA LEU A 26 -16.49 -18.31 -30.00
C LEU A 26 -17.38 -18.39 -31.26
N ILE A 27 -17.08 -17.64 -32.32
CA ILE A 27 -17.88 -17.71 -33.56
C ILE A 27 -17.74 -19.07 -34.25
N HIS A 28 -16.56 -19.70 -34.13
CA HIS A 28 -16.34 -21.04 -34.65
C HIS A 28 -17.28 -22.06 -33.99
N GLU A 29 -17.34 -22.07 -32.67
CA GLU A 29 -18.22 -22.93 -31.87
C GLU A 29 -19.71 -22.67 -32.14
N ILE A 30 -20.10 -21.39 -32.29
CA ILE A 30 -21.47 -21.02 -32.63
C ILE A 30 -21.83 -21.58 -34.01
N CYS A 31 -20.97 -21.39 -35.02
CA CYS A 31 -21.26 -21.88 -36.37
C CYS A 31 -21.15 -23.39 -36.51
N GLU A 32 -20.34 -24.07 -35.70
CA GLU A 32 -20.33 -25.53 -35.65
C GLU A 32 -21.69 -26.07 -35.17
N ARG A 33 -22.27 -25.46 -34.13
CA ARG A 33 -23.58 -25.85 -33.59
C ARG A 33 -24.74 -25.50 -34.52
N LEU A 34 -24.71 -24.30 -35.11
CA LEU A 34 -25.77 -23.81 -36.00
C LEU A 34 -25.60 -24.27 -37.45
N LYS A 35 -24.48 -24.94 -37.77
CA LYS A 35 -24.10 -25.38 -39.12
C LYS A 35 -24.04 -24.21 -40.12
N CYS A 36 -23.51 -23.07 -39.69
CA CYS A 36 -23.28 -21.91 -40.56
C CYS A 36 -21.86 -21.83 -41.12
N LYS A 37 -21.71 -21.11 -42.21
CA LYS A 37 -20.42 -20.65 -42.75
C LYS A 37 -20.27 -19.17 -42.45
N PHE A 38 -19.06 -18.73 -42.15
CA PHE A 38 -18.76 -17.34 -41.87
C PHE A 38 -17.46 -16.91 -42.54
N GLU A 39 -17.37 -15.64 -42.91
CA GLU A 39 -16.14 -14.98 -43.30
C GLU A 39 -15.84 -13.88 -42.28
N TYR A 40 -14.62 -13.90 -41.74
CA TYR A 40 -14.22 -12.96 -40.70
C TYR A 40 -13.47 -11.77 -41.31
N ARG A 41 -13.96 -10.56 -41.06
CA ARG A 41 -13.28 -9.31 -41.40
C ARG A 41 -13.08 -8.44 -40.16
N LEU A 42 -12.04 -7.62 -40.18
CA LEU A 42 -11.85 -6.57 -39.18
C LEU A 42 -12.58 -5.32 -39.65
N VAL A 43 -13.22 -4.62 -38.72
CA VAL A 43 -13.82 -3.30 -38.96
C VAL A 43 -12.78 -2.33 -39.53
N GLY A 44 -13.18 -1.52 -40.50
CA GLY A 44 -12.25 -0.68 -41.27
C GLY A 44 -11.55 0.42 -40.44
N ASP A 45 -12.32 1.10 -39.60
CA ASP A 45 -11.89 2.27 -38.81
C ASP A 45 -11.33 1.92 -37.42
N LYS A 46 -11.42 0.64 -37.01
CA LYS A 46 -11.01 0.11 -35.69
C LYS A 46 -11.80 0.67 -34.50
N ASN A 47 -12.96 1.26 -34.73
CA ASN A 47 -13.85 1.76 -33.68
C ASN A 47 -14.92 0.73 -33.30
N TYR A 48 -15.38 0.80 -32.05
CA TYR A 48 -16.50 -0.03 -31.59
C TYR A 48 -17.83 0.42 -32.20
N GLY A 49 -18.00 1.74 -32.36
CA GLY A 49 -19.21 2.37 -32.85
C GLY A 49 -19.73 3.41 -31.86
N LYS A 50 -19.72 4.66 -32.32
CA LYS A 50 -20.17 5.87 -31.64
C LYS A 50 -21.12 6.63 -32.57
N LYS A 51 -22.15 7.22 -31.97
CA LYS A 51 -23.06 8.13 -32.67
C LYS A 51 -22.39 9.49 -32.89
N HIS A 52 -22.39 9.94 -34.13
CA HIS A 52 -21.98 11.29 -34.50
C HIS A 52 -23.15 12.28 -34.38
N GLU A 53 -22.84 13.58 -34.32
CA GLU A 53 -23.85 14.65 -34.21
C GLU A 53 -24.83 14.67 -35.39
N ASN A 54 -24.39 14.24 -36.57
CA ASN A 54 -25.22 14.09 -37.76
C ASN A 54 -26.16 12.86 -37.71
N GLY A 55 -26.15 12.10 -36.61
CA GLY A 55 -26.96 10.90 -36.40
C GLY A 55 -26.39 9.62 -37.02
N THR A 56 -25.27 9.69 -37.73
CA THR A 56 -24.60 8.50 -38.30
C THR A 56 -23.78 7.77 -37.24
N TRP A 57 -23.55 6.48 -37.48
CA TRP A 57 -22.75 5.61 -36.61
C TRP A 57 -21.50 5.15 -37.34
N ASP A 58 -20.37 5.17 -36.64
CA ASP A 58 -19.11 4.58 -37.11
C ASP A 58 -18.90 3.16 -36.55
N GLY A 59 -17.72 2.59 -36.80
CA GLY A 59 -17.28 1.34 -36.20
C GLY A 59 -18.15 0.13 -36.54
N MET A 60 -18.06 -0.88 -35.67
CA MET A 60 -18.81 -2.12 -35.85
C MET A 60 -20.33 -1.90 -35.85
N ILE A 61 -20.83 -0.95 -35.04
CA ILE A 61 -22.27 -0.61 -35.03
C ILE A 61 -22.69 -0.03 -36.38
N GLY A 62 -21.93 0.90 -36.95
CA GLY A 62 -22.20 1.48 -38.26
C GLY A 62 -22.22 0.44 -39.38
N GLU A 63 -21.24 -0.48 -39.40
CA GLU A 63 -21.18 -1.55 -40.40
C GLU A 63 -22.39 -2.51 -40.33
N VAL A 64 -22.90 -2.79 -39.11
CA VAL A 64 -24.13 -3.61 -38.92
C VAL A 64 -25.37 -2.86 -39.40
N ILE A 65 -25.52 -1.57 -39.03
CA ILE A 65 -26.67 -0.74 -39.44
C ILE A 65 -26.73 -0.62 -40.97
N ASN A 66 -25.58 -0.39 -41.61
CA ASN A 66 -25.46 -0.25 -43.06
C ASN A 66 -25.56 -1.60 -43.81
N ARG A 67 -25.74 -2.71 -43.09
CA ARG A 67 -25.79 -4.09 -43.63
C ARG A 67 -24.54 -4.46 -44.44
N GLU A 68 -23.38 -3.96 -44.03
CA GLU A 68 -22.11 -4.39 -44.59
C GLU A 68 -21.60 -5.69 -43.96
N VAL A 69 -22.05 -5.98 -42.73
CA VAL A 69 -21.84 -7.25 -42.03
C VAL A 69 -23.16 -7.79 -41.48
N ASP A 70 -23.28 -9.11 -41.42
CA ASP A 70 -24.45 -9.77 -40.83
C ASP A 70 -24.38 -9.86 -39.29
N LEU A 71 -23.16 -9.87 -38.73
CA LEU A 71 -22.93 -10.03 -37.30
C LEU A 71 -21.62 -9.34 -36.89
N ALA A 72 -21.67 -8.59 -35.78
CA ALA A 72 -20.49 -8.11 -35.08
C ALA A 72 -20.22 -8.99 -33.85
N ILE A 73 -19.07 -9.68 -33.83
CA ILE A 73 -18.61 -10.44 -32.66
C ILE A 73 -17.29 -9.85 -32.14
N ALA A 74 -17.37 -9.23 -30.96
CA ALA A 74 -16.26 -8.54 -30.32
C ALA A 74 -16.52 -8.37 -28.82
N ASP A 75 -15.54 -7.82 -28.11
CA ASP A 75 -15.65 -7.26 -26.76
C ASP A 75 -16.46 -5.95 -26.74
N LEU A 76 -17.68 -5.99 -27.28
CA LEU A 76 -18.55 -4.83 -27.44
C LEU A 76 -19.48 -4.66 -26.22
N THR A 77 -19.38 -3.53 -25.54
CA THR A 77 -20.28 -3.19 -24.43
C THR A 77 -21.69 -2.90 -24.94
N ILE A 78 -22.69 -3.58 -24.36
CA ILE A 78 -24.12 -3.29 -24.54
C ILE A 78 -24.43 -1.97 -23.82
N THR A 79 -24.92 -0.97 -24.54
CA THR A 79 -25.33 0.34 -24.00
C THR A 79 -26.69 0.71 -24.56
N LEU A 80 -27.46 1.53 -23.83
CA LEU A 80 -28.80 1.95 -24.25
C LEU A 80 -28.82 2.52 -25.67
N GLU A 81 -27.92 3.46 -25.99
CA GLU A 81 -27.84 4.08 -27.31
C GLU A 81 -27.56 3.09 -28.46
N ARG A 82 -26.86 1.99 -28.18
CA ARG A 82 -26.55 0.97 -29.18
C ARG A 82 -27.73 0.01 -29.35
N GLU A 83 -28.38 -0.35 -28.25
CA GLU A 83 -29.57 -1.22 -28.25
C GLU A 83 -30.76 -0.58 -29.00
N GLU A 84 -30.82 0.76 -29.08
CA GLU A 84 -31.83 1.47 -29.88
C GLU A 84 -31.67 1.26 -31.40
N VAL A 85 -30.48 0.87 -31.88
CA VAL A 85 -30.16 0.82 -33.31
C VAL A 85 -29.75 -0.58 -33.80
N VAL A 86 -29.32 -1.47 -32.91
CA VAL A 86 -29.00 -2.86 -33.20
C VAL A 86 -29.50 -3.78 -32.09
N ASP A 87 -29.89 -5.00 -32.45
CA ASP A 87 -30.26 -6.04 -31.49
C ASP A 87 -29.02 -6.73 -30.91
N PHE A 88 -29.04 -6.99 -29.59
CA PHE A 88 -28.01 -7.75 -28.89
C PHE A 88 -28.50 -9.12 -28.45
N THR A 89 -27.59 -10.08 -28.36
CA THR A 89 -27.82 -11.34 -27.66
C THR A 89 -27.70 -11.15 -26.15
N MET A 90 -28.01 -12.19 -25.37
CA MET A 90 -27.69 -12.20 -23.94
C MET A 90 -26.17 -12.06 -23.74
N PRO A 91 -25.71 -11.25 -22.77
CA PRO A 91 -24.30 -11.03 -22.52
C PRO A 91 -23.61 -12.35 -22.15
N PHE A 92 -22.48 -12.64 -22.80
CA PHE A 92 -21.70 -13.86 -22.54
C PHE A 92 -20.59 -13.66 -21.49
N MET A 93 -20.31 -12.41 -21.08
CA MET A 93 -19.29 -12.07 -20.10
C MET A 93 -19.67 -10.80 -19.34
N ASN A 94 -19.58 -10.84 -18.00
CA ASN A 94 -19.87 -9.69 -17.14
C ASN A 94 -18.56 -8.99 -16.76
N LEU A 95 -18.52 -7.67 -16.97
CA LEU A 95 -17.35 -6.81 -16.77
C LEU A 95 -17.80 -5.50 -16.12
N GLY A 96 -16.85 -4.75 -15.54
CA GLY A 96 -17.10 -3.43 -14.97
C GLY A 96 -15.95 -2.46 -15.26
N ILE A 97 -16.18 -1.17 -15.00
CA ILE A 97 -15.13 -0.15 -15.09
C ILE A 97 -14.12 -0.41 -13.96
N SER A 98 -12.84 -0.49 -14.30
CA SER A 98 -11.75 -0.66 -13.35
C SER A 98 -10.64 0.35 -13.60
N ILE A 99 -9.83 0.61 -12.59
CA ILE A 99 -8.70 1.54 -12.65
C ILE A 99 -7.42 0.71 -12.75
N LEU A 100 -6.63 0.97 -13.78
CA LEU A 100 -5.30 0.39 -13.95
C LEU A 100 -4.24 1.47 -13.69
N PHE A 101 -3.33 1.21 -12.76
CA PHE A 101 -2.18 2.06 -12.49
C PHE A 101 -0.92 1.23 -12.30
N LYS A 102 0.24 1.88 -12.41
CA LYS A 102 1.54 1.24 -12.25
C LYS A 102 1.72 0.78 -10.81
N LYS A 103 2.14 -0.48 -10.61
CA LYS A 103 2.51 -1.00 -9.29
C LYS A 103 3.53 -0.05 -8.63
N PRO A 104 3.27 0.48 -7.42
CA PRO A 104 4.16 1.43 -6.79
C PRO A 104 5.51 0.77 -6.51
N ILE A 105 6.59 1.50 -6.81
CA ILE A 105 7.95 1.05 -6.53
C ILE A 105 8.23 1.29 -5.05
N LYS A 106 8.91 0.34 -4.39
CA LYS A 106 9.32 0.45 -2.99
C LYS A 106 10.08 1.77 -2.78
N SER A 107 9.51 2.67 -1.98
CA SER A 107 10.19 3.88 -1.56
C SER A 107 11.46 3.53 -0.78
N SER A 108 12.57 4.23 -1.04
CA SER A 108 13.81 4.06 -0.27
C SER A 108 13.55 4.31 1.23
N PRO A 109 14.24 3.56 2.12
CA PRO A 109 14.07 3.76 3.56
C PRO A 109 14.46 5.20 3.91
N LYS A 110 13.57 5.91 4.60
CA LYS A 110 13.82 7.28 5.08
C LYS A 110 15.01 7.27 6.05
N LEU A 111 15.77 8.36 6.10
CA LEU A 111 16.96 8.50 6.97
C LEU A 111 16.68 8.17 8.45
N PHE A 112 15.48 8.47 8.94
CA PHE A 112 15.06 8.21 10.33
C PHE A 112 14.14 7.00 10.48
N SER A 113 14.18 6.05 9.53
CA SER A 113 13.35 4.84 9.59
C SER A 113 13.62 3.96 10.82
N PHE A 114 14.80 4.07 11.42
CA PHE A 114 15.11 3.37 12.68
C PHE A 114 14.28 3.89 13.87
N LEU A 115 13.74 5.11 13.85
CA LEU A 115 12.86 5.61 14.92
C LEU A 115 11.41 5.12 14.78
N ALA A 116 11.03 4.59 13.62
CA ALA A 116 9.68 4.15 13.29
C ALA A 116 9.11 2.96 14.11
N PRO A 117 9.91 2.06 14.73
CA PRO A 117 9.37 0.97 15.54
C PRO A 117 8.54 1.42 16.75
N PHE A 118 8.73 2.66 17.19
CA PHE A 118 7.93 3.29 18.24
C PHE A 118 7.28 4.58 17.73
N SER A 119 6.07 4.86 18.23
CA SER A 119 5.41 6.13 17.96
C SER A 119 6.13 7.26 18.69
N PHE A 120 5.94 8.48 18.20
CA PHE A 120 6.51 9.68 18.83
C PHE A 120 6.10 9.79 20.32
N GLU A 121 4.86 9.43 20.65
CA GLU A 121 4.38 9.42 22.03
C GLU A 121 5.18 8.49 22.94
N VAL A 122 5.49 7.27 22.48
CA VAL A 122 6.31 6.31 23.25
C VAL A 122 7.71 6.86 23.50
N TRP A 123 8.31 7.54 22.51
CA TRP A 123 9.60 8.22 22.69
C TRP A 123 9.54 9.31 23.76
N VAL A 124 8.47 10.11 23.76
CA VAL A 124 8.26 11.15 24.78
C VAL A 124 8.06 10.51 26.17
N TYR A 125 7.22 9.49 26.29
CA TYR A 125 7.03 8.78 27.56
C TYR A 125 8.33 8.16 28.07
N MET A 126 9.13 7.56 27.20
CA MET A 126 10.44 7.02 27.57
C MET A 126 11.41 8.10 28.05
N ALA A 127 11.46 9.26 27.39
CA ALA A 127 12.27 10.39 27.82
C ALA A 127 11.83 10.93 29.18
N THR A 128 10.51 11.08 29.41
CA THR A 128 9.98 11.52 30.72
C THR A 128 10.23 10.51 31.83
N ALA A 129 10.07 9.21 31.56
CA ALA A 129 10.36 8.14 32.51
C ALA A 129 11.86 8.09 32.87
N TYR A 130 12.74 8.24 31.88
CA TYR A 130 14.18 8.37 32.08
C TYR A 130 14.50 9.52 33.05
N LEU A 131 14.02 10.74 32.75
CA LEU A 131 14.25 11.91 33.63
C LEU A 131 13.70 11.68 35.05
N GLY A 132 12.48 11.12 35.15
CA GLY A 132 11.83 10.85 36.43
C GLY A 132 12.60 9.84 37.29
N VAL A 133 13.09 8.76 36.69
CA VAL A 133 13.85 7.72 37.40
C VAL A 133 15.24 8.22 37.81
N SER A 134 15.93 8.99 36.96
CA SER A 134 17.23 9.58 37.33
C SER A 134 17.09 10.54 38.51
N LEU A 135 16.04 11.37 38.52
CA LEU A 135 15.74 12.27 39.64
C LEU A 135 15.35 11.50 40.90
N LEU A 136 14.51 10.46 40.77
CA LEU A 136 14.12 9.63 41.90
C LEU A 136 15.33 8.91 42.53
N LEU A 137 16.22 8.36 41.71
CA LEU A 137 17.46 7.75 42.18
C LEU A 137 18.37 8.76 42.89
N PHE A 138 18.53 9.96 42.33
CA PHE A 138 19.30 11.03 42.97
C PHE A 138 18.73 11.40 44.35
N VAL A 139 17.42 11.61 44.44
CA VAL A 139 16.73 11.96 45.69
C VAL A 139 16.85 10.83 46.73
N LEU A 140 16.53 9.59 46.34
CA LEU A 140 16.62 8.43 47.24
C LEU A 140 18.05 8.16 47.70
N ALA A 141 19.03 8.32 46.81
CA ALA A 141 20.42 8.14 47.17
C ALA A 141 20.89 9.21 48.16
N ARG A 142 20.38 10.43 48.07
CA ARG A 142 20.73 11.50 49.01
C ARG A 142 20.13 11.30 50.40
N PHE A 143 18.88 10.84 50.46
CA PHE A 143 18.17 10.61 51.72
C PHE A 143 18.54 9.31 52.42
N SER A 144 19.02 8.29 51.70
CA SER A 144 19.40 7.02 52.30
C SER A 144 20.81 7.09 52.91
N PRO A 145 20.97 6.99 54.24
CA PRO A 145 22.29 7.04 54.87
C PRO A 145 23.21 5.89 54.43
N TYR A 146 22.64 4.78 53.95
CA TYR A 146 23.37 3.59 53.50
C TYR A 146 24.07 3.76 52.14
N GLU A 147 23.76 4.82 51.39
CA GLU A 147 24.47 5.15 50.14
C GLU A 147 25.73 6.00 50.36
N TRP A 148 25.88 6.54 51.57
CA TRP A 148 27.02 7.34 51.98
C TRP A 148 28.12 6.41 52.49
N VAL A 149 29.25 6.37 51.79
CA VAL A 149 30.34 5.45 52.10
C VAL A 149 31.63 6.22 52.30
N SER A 150 32.46 5.77 53.25
CA SER A 150 33.81 6.31 53.39
C SER A 150 34.63 5.94 52.15
N PRO A 151 35.29 6.91 51.50
CA PRO A 151 36.14 6.65 50.33
C PRO A 151 37.30 5.68 50.63
N HIS A 152 37.70 5.56 51.91
CA HIS A 152 38.78 4.68 52.35
C HIS A 152 38.32 3.81 53.53
N PRO A 153 37.64 2.68 53.27
CA PRO A 153 37.12 1.79 54.31
C PRO A 153 38.19 1.28 55.29
N CYS A 154 39.45 1.23 54.82
CA CYS A 154 40.59 0.74 55.58
C CYS A 154 41.23 1.80 56.51
N ASN A 155 40.80 3.06 56.47
CA ASN A 155 41.32 4.12 57.33
C ASN A 155 40.23 4.61 58.32
N PRO A 156 40.28 4.22 59.61
CA PRO A 156 39.25 4.54 60.59
C PRO A 156 39.07 6.04 60.91
N LYS A 157 39.91 6.93 60.35
CA LYS A 157 39.89 8.39 60.58
C LYS A 157 39.24 9.21 59.45
N THR A 158 38.50 8.58 58.54
CA THR A 158 37.78 9.33 57.49
C THR A 158 36.48 9.90 58.04
N GLU A 159 36.46 11.22 58.28
CA GLU A 159 35.29 11.95 58.80
C GLU A 159 34.29 12.37 57.72
N TYR A 160 34.65 12.28 56.44
CA TYR A 160 33.79 12.66 55.32
C TYR A 160 33.26 11.43 54.58
N LEU A 161 31.94 11.41 54.37
CA LEU A 161 31.25 10.39 53.60
C LEU A 161 31.02 10.90 52.17
N GLU A 162 31.22 10.05 51.18
CA GLU A 162 30.92 10.35 49.78
C GLU A 162 29.71 9.58 49.28
N ASN A 163 28.92 10.22 48.43
CA ASN A 163 27.80 9.61 47.73
C ASN A 163 28.11 9.60 46.23
N THR A 164 28.20 8.40 45.65
CA THR A 164 28.57 8.22 44.25
C THR A 164 27.45 8.63 43.29
N PHE A 165 26.19 8.71 43.76
CA PHE A 165 25.05 9.18 42.98
C PHE A 165 24.92 10.72 43.05
N SER A 166 25.76 11.40 42.28
CA SER A 166 25.48 12.78 41.87
C SER A 166 24.33 12.83 40.84
N LEU A 167 23.76 14.01 40.57
CA LEU A 167 22.70 14.15 39.57
C LEU A 167 23.14 13.61 38.20
N LEU A 168 24.35 14.01 37.75
CA LEU A 168 24.92 13.54 36.48
C LEU A 168 25.21 12.04 36.49
N ASN A 169 25.70 11.50 37.61
CA ASN A 169 25.95 10.06 37.75
C ASN A 169 24.64 9.24 37.76
N SER A 170 23.56 9.82 38.29
CA SER A 170 22.23 9.21 38.25
C SER A 170 21.70 9.14 36.82
N PHE A 171 21.87 10.21 36.03
CA PHE A 171 21.59 10.20 34.59
C PHE A 171 22.45 9.16 33.85
N TRP A 172 23.75 9.14 34.13
CA TRP A 172 24.70 8.19 33.53
C TRP A 172 24.33 6.72 33.81
N PHE A 173 23.94 6.41 35.05
CA PHE A 173 23.46 5.09 35.43
C PHE A 173 22.19 4.68 34.67
N THR A 174 21.22 5.60 34.57
CA THR A 174 19.94 5.33 33.88
C THR A 174 20.07 5.21 32.36
N ILE A 175 21.00 5.95 31.73
CA ILE A 175 21.23 5.82 30.28
C ILE A 175 22.07 4.57 29.97
N GLY A 176 23.07 4.24 30.79
CA GLY A 176 23.87 3.02 30.63
C GLY A 176 23.05 1.74 30.71
N SER A 177 22.01 1.74 31.56
CA SER A 177 21.04 0.63 31.64
C SER A 177 20.06 0.58 30.46
N LEU A 178 19.66 1.72 29.90
CA LEU A 178 18.87 1.77 28.66
C LEU A 178 19.69 1.29 27.45
N MET A 179 20.99 1.57 27.41
CA MET A 179 21.90 1.13 26.34
C MET A 179 22.44 -0.30 26.53
N GLN A 180 22.06 -1.00 27.62
CA GLN A 180 22.60 -2.32 28.00
C GLN A 180 24.12 -2.35 28.20
N GLN A 181 24.75 -1.23 28.54
CA GLN A 181 26.21 -1.13 28.71
C GLN A 181 26.68 -1.23 30.17
N GLY A 182 25.75 -1.31 31.12
CA GLY A 182 26.07 -1.32 32.56
C GLY A 182 26.62 0.03 33.04
N SER A 183 27.03 0.08 34.31
CA SER A 183 27.68 1.26 34.90
C SER A 183 28.62 0.80 36.00
N ASP A 184 29.74 1.51 36.18
CA ASP A 184 30.66 1.30 37.30
C ASP A 184 30.04 1.73 38.65
N ILE A 185 28.91 2.43 38.60
CA ILE A 185 28.18 2.94 39.76
C ILE A 185 27.04 1.98 40.08
N ALA A 186 27.01 1.44 41.29
CA ALA A 186 26.00 0.49 41.73
C ALA A 186 25.26 1.00 42.98
N PRO A 187 23.91 0.92 43.02
CA PRO A 187 23.13 1.26 44.21
C PRO A 187 23.40 0.27 45.35
N LYS A 188 23.59 0.79 46.55
CA LYS A 188 23.92 0.00 47.75
C LYS A 188 22.71 -0.18 48.67
N ALA A 189 21.89 0.85 48.83
CA ALA A 189 20.72 0.80 49.68
C ALA A 189 19.60 -0.05 49.06
N THR A 190 18.76 -0.65 49.90
CA THR A 190 17.65 -1.48 49.43
C THR A 190 16.65 -0.68 48.59
N SER A 191 16.35 0.56 48.96
CA SER A 191 15.40 1.44 48.25
C SER A 191 15.84 1.79 46.83
N THR A 192 17.10 2.20 46.66
CA THR A 192 17.70 2.53 45.36
C THR A 192 17.87 1.29 44.49
N ARG A 193 18.20 0.13 45.09
CA ARG A 193 18.25 -1.17 44.39
C ARG A 193 16.88 -1.59 43.85
N THR A 194 15.81 -1.41 44.62
CA THR A 194 14.45 -1.71 44.15
C THR A 194 14.06 -0.84 42.95
N VAL A 195 14.34 0.47 43.00
CA VAL A 195 14.08 1.37 41.86
C VAL A 195 14.92 1.00 40.64
N ALA A 196 16.21 0.69 40.83
CA ALA A 196 17.08 0.24 39.74
C ALA A 196 16.62 -1.08 39.13
N ALA A 197 16.15 -2.04 39.93
CA ALA A 197 15.62 -3.31 39.44
C ALA A 197 14.33 -3.14 38.63
N LEU A 198 13.42 -2.27 39.08
CA LEU A 198 12.20 -1.92 38.33
C LEU A 198 12.54 -1.22 37.01
N TRP A 199 13.52 -0.32 37.04
CA TRP A 199 14.02 0.34 35.83
C TRP A 199 14.63 -0.65 34.85
N TRP A 200 15.46 -1.59 35.32
CA TRP A 200 16.03 -2.64 34.46
C TRP A 200 14.97 -3.54 33.84
N PHE A 201 13.93 -3.91 34.61
CA PHE A 201 12.83 -4.68 34.06
C PHE A 201 12.07 -3.91 32.98
N PHE A 202 11.82 -2.62 33.22
CA PHE A 202 11.22 -1.73 32.22
C PHE A 202 12.08 -1.60 30.96
N THR A 203 13.39 -1.32 31.08
CA THR A 203 14.28 -1.16 29.92
C THR A 203 14.40 -2.45 29.12
N LEU A 204 14.45 -3.61 29.80
CA LEU A 204 14.45 -4.92 29.13
C LEU A 204 13.22 -5.09 28.25
N ILE A 205 12.01 -4.86 28.79
CA ILE A 205 10.77 -4.96 28.02
C ILE A 205 10.77 -3.99 26.83
N MET A 206 11.21 -2.75 27.05
CA MET A 206 11.25 -1.73 26.00
C MET A 206 12.19 -2.12 24.85
N ILE A 207 13.39 -2.61 25.16
CA ILE A 207 14.37 -3.02 24.14
C ILE A 207 13.89 -4.26 23.39
N SER A 208 13.32 -5.25 24.09
CA SER A 208 12.74 -6.44 23.46
C SER A 208 11.57 -6.07 22.54
N SER A 209 10.71 -5.12 22.93
CA SER A 209 9.62 -4.65 22.08
C SER A 209 10.12 -3.87 20.87
N TYR A 210 11.11 -2.99 21.05
CA TYR A 210 11.74 -2.25 19.96
C TYR A 210 12.35 -3.18 18.92
N THR A 211 13.13 -4.18 19.37
CA THR A 211 13.79 -5.14 18.48
C THR A 211 12.78 -6.01 17.74
N ALA A 212 11.71 -6.46 18.39
CA ALA A 212 10.61 -7.19 17.75
C ALA A 212 9.90 -6.33 16.68
N ASN A 213 9.53 -5.09 17.01
CA ASN A 213 8.85 -4.19 16.09
C ASN A 213 9.74 -3.77 14.92
N LEU A 214 11.04 -3.58 15.15
CA LEU A 214 12.00 -3.29 14.10
C LEU A 214 12.13 -4.47 13.13
N ALA A 215 12.22 -5.71 13.64
CA ALA A 215 12.24 -6.91 12.81
C ALA A 215 10.96 -7.04 11.97
N ALA A 216 9.79 -6.79 12.58
CA ALA A 216 8.52 -6.76 11.86
C ALA A 216 8.49 -5.65 10.79
N PHE A 217 9.03 -4.46 11.09
CA PHE A 217 9.08 -3.35 10.14
C PHE A 217 10.00 -3.64 8.94
N LEU A 218 11.13 -4.32 9.16
CA LEU A 218 12.07 -4.68 8.09
C LEU A 218 11.53 -5.79 7.18
N THR A 219 10.66 -6.65 7.71
CA THR A 219 10.06 -7.78 6.97
C THR A 219 8.71 -7.44 6.34
N ALA A 220 7.96 -6.48 6.91
CA ALA A 220 6.66 -6.07 6.39
C ALA A 220 6.78 -5.22 5.13
N GLU A 221 6.43 -5.81 3.99
CA GLU A 221 6.25 -5.06 2.74
C GLU A 221 4.89 -4.35 2.75
N ARG A 222 4.84 -3.12 3.26
CA ARG A 222 3.65 -2.28 3.08
C ARG A 222 3.64 -1.73 1.65
N MET A 223 3.00 -2.45 0.73
CA MET A 223 2.52 -1.84 -0.51
C MET A 223 1.35 -0.91 -0.16
N LYS A 224 1.65 0.37 0.07
CA LYS A 224 0.59 1.39 0.13
C LYS A 224 0.11 1.63 -1.29
N SER A 225 -1.16 1.31 -1.55
CA SER A 225 -1.81 1.77 -2.78
C SER A 225 -2.07 3.27 -2.64
N PRO A 226 -1.61 4.11 -3.59
CA PRO A 226 -1.92 5.54 -3.54
C PRO A 226 -3.40 5.82 -3.86
N ILE A 227 -4.06 4.90 -4.55
CA ILE A 227 -5.45 5.02 -5.02
C ILE A 227 -6.14 3.67 -4.77
N GLU A 228 -7.29 3.68 -4.11
CA GLU A 228 -8.14 2.49 -3.97
C GLU A 228 -9.49 2.68 -4.68
N SER A 229 -9.93 3.93 -4.86
CA SER A 229 -11.22 4.26 -5.45
C SER A 229 -11.16 5.38 -6.49
N ALA A 230 -12.22 5.51 -7.29
CA ALA A 230 -12.41 6.64 -8.20
C ALA A 230 -12.61 7.98 -7.45
N ASP A 231 -13.13 7.95 -6.23
CA ASP A 231 -13.28 9.14 -5.38
C ASP A 231 -11.90 9.66 -4.92
N ASP A 232 -10.96 8.76 -4.61
CA ASP A 232 -9.58 9.16 -4.31
C ASP A 232 -8.96 9.92 -5.47
N LEU A 233 -9.22 9.47 -6.72
CA LEU A 233 -8.76 10.14 -7.93
C LEU A 233 -9.39 11.53 -8.12
N ALA A 234 -10.66 11.71 -7.75
CA ALA A 234 -11.36 12.97 -7.88
C ALA A 234 -10.93 14.02 -6.84
N ARG A 235 -10.54 13.58 -5.63
CA ARG A 235 -10.11 14.46 -4.54
C ARG A 235 -8.69 15.00 -4.70
N GLN A 236 -7.88 14.35 -5.51
CA GLN A 236 -6.48 14.67 -5.72
C GLN A 236 -6.25 15.20 -7.14
N SER A 237 -5.20 16.00 -7.33
CA SER A 237 -4.84 16.59 -8.63
C SER A 237 -3.41 16.22 -9.09
N GLU A 238 -2.74 15.31 -8.39
CA GLU A 238 -1.35 14.91 -8.66
C GLU A 238 -1.26 13.83 -9.74
N ILE A 239 -2.15 12.85 -9.67
CA ILE A 239 -2.23 11.71 -10.58
C ILE A 239 -3.31 12.01 -11.62
N GLN A 240 -2.88 12.13 -12.87
CA GLN A 240 -3.78 12.29 -14.00
C GLN A 240 -4.49 10.96 -14.31
N TYR A 241 -5.75 11.04 -14.70
CA TYR A 241 -6.58 9.90 -15.08
C TYR A 241 -7.35 10.21 -16.37
N GLY A 242 -7.76 9.17 -17.09
CA GLY A 242 -8.49 9.29 -18.36
C GLY A 242 -9.06 7.97 -18.83
N CYS A 243 -9.83 8.01 -19.91
CA CYS A 243 -10.41 6.84 -20.56
C CYS A 243 -10.20 6.90 -22.08
N VAL A 244 -10.45 5.79 -22.77
CA VAL A 244 -10.32 5.69 -24.23
C VAL A 244 -11.38 6.58 -24.91
N GLU A 245 -10.97 7.34 -25.91
CA GLU A 245 -11.80 8.38 -26.56
C GLU A 245 -13.09 7.83 -27.22
N SER A 246 -13.00 6.73 -27.95
CA SER A 246 -14.15 6.04 -28.59
C SER A 246 -14.79 4.97 -27.69
N GLY A 247 -14.41 4.92 -26.41
CA GLY A 247 -14.90 3.91 -25.46
C GLY A 247 -16.27 4.24 -24.86
N SER A 248 -17.06 3.21 -24.58
CA SER A 248 -18.35 3.31 -23.87
C SER A 248 -18.18 3.96 -22.48
N THR A 249 -17.04 3.75 -21.82
CA THR A 249 -16.71 4.35 -20.53
C THR A 249 -16.73 5.88 -20.56
N ARG A 250 -16.29 6.51 -21.66
CA ARG A 250 -16.34 7.97 -21.80
C ARG A 250 -17.78 8.47 -21.86
N ALA A 251 -18.59 7.88 -22.73
CA ALA A 251 -20.01 8.22 -22.88
C ALA A 251 -20.77 8.01 -21.57
N PHE A 252 -20.45 6.93 -20.83
CA PHE A 252 -20.99 6.70 -19.50
C PHE A 252 -20.74 7.88 -18.55
N PHE A 253 -19.49 8.37 -18.45
CA PHE A 253 -19.17 9.50 -17.58
C PHE A 253 -19.68 10.85 -18.10
N GLU A 254 -19.87 11.01 -19.40
CA GLU A 254 -20.43 12.22 -20.01
C GLU A 254 -21.92 12.40 -19.70
N VAL A 255 -22.67 11.30 -19.67
CA VAL A 255 -24.11 11.30 -19.35
C VAL A 255 -24.37 11.08 -17.85
N SER A 256 -23.38 10.57 -17.11
CA SER A 256 -23.48 10.34 -15.67
C SER A 256 -23.78 11.65 -14.94
N LYS A 257 -24.98 11.74 -14.37
CA LYS A 257 -25.35 12.83 -13.47
C LYS A 257 -24.83 12.47 -12.08
N SER A 258 -23.90 13.27 -11.57
CA SER A 258 -23.50 13.19 -10.17
C SER A 258 -24.69 13.60 -9.30
N ASN A 259 -25.47 12.64 -8.84
CA ASN A 259 -26.21 12.81 -7.61
C ASN A 259 -25.17 12.70 -6.50
N VAL A 260 -24.54 13.83 -6.18
CA VAL A 260 -23.75 14.00 -4.96
C VAL A 260 -24.68 13.87 -3.77
#